data_AF-A0A938SFM4-F1
#
_entry.id   AF-A0A938SFM4-F1
#
_cell.length_a   1.000
_cell.length_b   1.000
_cell.length_c   1.000
_cell.angle_alpha   90.00
_cell.angle_beta   90.00
_cell.angle_gamma   90.00
#
_symmetry.space_group_name_H-M   'P 1'
#
loop_
_entity.id
_entity.type
_entity.pdbx_description
1 polymer ?
#
loop_
_entity_poly.entity_id
_entity_poly.type
_entity_poly.pdbx_seq_one_letter_code
_entity_poly.pdbx_strand_id
1 'polypeptide(L)'
;MSEPSPTAGAKDSPGAGLWIHPKAERLPTEKPGAFVILSDGSLLTVTGPKLCISRDDGRCWGEKPLFEDPRRNPSFEFGLLRTWDGVIVLVYMDLATKKWGWNSETHQPIPDARV
;
A
#
# COMPACT_ATOMS: atom_id res chain seq x y z
N MET A 1 -25.55 12.57 -32.63
CA MET A 1 -24.27 11.99 -32.16
C MET A 1 -24.60 11.40 -30.80
N SER A 2 -24.89 10.10 -30.76
CA SER A 2 -25.46 9.44 -29.58
C SER A 2 -24.33 8.73 -28.82
N GLU A 3 -24.25 8.96 -27.51
CA GLU A 3 -23.37 8.20 -26.63
C GLU A 3 -23.76 6.71 -26.65
N PRO A 4 -22.80 5.76 -26.62
CA PRO A 4 -23.13 4.36 -26.49
C PRO A 4 -23.49 4.01 -25.04
N SER A 5 -24.64 3.35 -24.86
CA SER A 5 -25.10 2.75 -23.60
C SER A 5 -24.12 1.70 -23.05
N PRO A 6 -24.02 1.53 -21.72
CA PRO A 6 -23.22 0.48 -21.10
C PRO A 6 -23.92 -0.88 -21.29
N THR A 7 -23.36 -1.75 -22.14
CA THR A 7 -23.81 -3.14 -22.25
C THR A 7 -23.45 -3.91 -21.00
N ALA A 8 -24.45 -4.62 -20.47
CA ALA A 8 -24.42 -5.43 -19.28
C ALA A 8 -23.29 -6.49 -19.26
N GLY A 9 -22.65 -6.57 -18.09
CA GLY A 9 -21.98 -7.72 -17.48
C GLY A 9 -21.44 -8.83 -18.39
N ALA A 10 -20.17 -8.70 -18.79
CA ALA A 10 -19.38 -9.87 -19.13
C ALA A 10 -19.07 -10.64 -17.83
N LYS A 11 -19.50 -11.90 -17.76
CA LYS A 11 -19.07 -12.86 -16.74
C LYS A 11 -17.57 -13.06 -16.86
N ASP A 12 -16.83 -12.74 -15.80
CA ASP A 12 -15.39 -13.00 -15.70
C ASP A 12 -15.13 -14.51 -15.73
N SER A 13 -14.55 -14.98 -16.84
CA SER A 13 -13.93 -16.29 -16.92
C SER A 13 -12.63 -16.27 -16.09
N PRO A 14 -12.33 -17.29 -15.27
CA PRO A 14 -11.07 -17.37 -14.55
C PRO A 14 -9.94 -17.62 -15.56
N GLY A 15 -9.23 -16.55 -15.94
CA GLY A 15 -8.14 -16.58 -16.91
C GLY A 15 -7.95 -15.29 -17.72
N ALA A 16 -8.90 -14.35 -17.72
CA ALA A 16 -8.68 -13.03 -18.31
C ALA A 16 -7.88 -12.17 -17.32
N GLY A 17 -6.66 -11.77 -17.71
CA GLY A 17 -5.81 -10.89 -16.92
C GLY A 17 -6.49 -9.56 -16.57
N LEU A 18 -5.91 -8.80 -15.63
CA LEU A 18 -6.41 -7.51 -15.19
C LEU A 18 -6.78 -6.62 -16.39
N TRP A 19 -8.07 -6.28 -16.51
CA TRP A 19 -8.52 -5.33 -17.52
C TRP A 19 -7.95 -3.94 -17.19
N ILE A 20 -7.23 -3.35 -18.14
CA ILE A 20 -6.72 -1.98 -18.05
C ILE A 20 -7.31 -1.15 -19.20
N HIS A 21 -7.59 0.11 -18.93
CA HIS A 21 -8.11 1.03 -19.94
C HIS A 21 -7.09 1.17 -21.10
N PRO A 22 -7.50 1.30 -22.38
CA PRO A 22 -6.56 1.34 -23.52
C PRO A 22 -5.54 2.48 -23.52
N LYS A 23 -5.78 3.54 -22.74
CA LYS A 23 -4.84 4.66 -22.53
C LYS A 23 -3.94 4.50 -21.30
N ALA A 24 -4.12 3.42 -20.54
CA ALA A 24 -3.32 3.12 -19.37
C ALA A 24 -2.34 2.01 -19.73
N GLU A 25 -1.16 2.08 -19.13
CA GLU A 25 -0.18 1.01 -19.13
C GLU A 25 0.07 0.57 -17.70
N ARG A 26 0.40 -0.71 -17.52
CA ARG A 26 0.81 -1.21 -16.21
C ARG A 26 2.16 -0.60 -15.86
N LEU A 27 2.27 -0.01 -14.68
CA LEU A 27 3.56 0.45 -14.17
C LEU A 27 4.52 -0.74 -14.05
N PRO A 28 5.79 -0.61 -14.45
CA PRO A 28 6.77 -1.69 -14.43
C PRO A 28 7.34 -1.92 -13.02
N THR A 29 6.48 -1.93 -11.99
CA THR A 29 6.85 -2.18 -10.61
C THR A 29 5.76 -3.00 -9.91
N GLU A 30 6.19 -3.95 -9.10
CA GLU A 30 5.29 -4.71 -8.21
C GLU A 30 5.27 -4.11 -6.80
N LYS A 31 5.98 -3.00 -6.57
CA LYS A 31 5.98 -2.32 -5.28
C LYS A 31 4.63 -1.63 -5.03
N PRO A 32 4.02 -1.83 -3.85
CA PRO A 32 2.82 -1.09 -3.51
C PRO A 32 3.15 0.39 -3.38
N GLY A 33 2.22 1.23 -3.85
CA GLY A 33 2.17 2.63 -3.42
C GLY A 33 1.75 2.71 -1.96
N ALA A 34 1.96 3.84 -1.28
CA ALA A 34 2.35 5.15 -1.82
C ALA A 34 3.85 5.32 -2.10
N PHE A 35 4.18 6.21 -3.05
CA PHE A 35 5.56 6.60 -3.38
C PHE A 35 5.80 8.07 -3.02
N VAL A 36 7.02 8.39 -2.56
CA VAL A 36 7.45 9.78 -2.35
C VAL A 36 8.76 10.07 -3.08
N ILE A 37 8.90 11.30 -3.58
CA ILE A 37 10.11 11.78 -4.24
C ILE A 37 11.02 12.44 -3.20
N LEU A 38 12.24 11.91 -3.06
CA LEU A 38 13.27 12.43 -2.16
C LEU A 38 13.92 13.70 -2.74
N SER A 39 14.72 14.39 -1.92
CA SER A 39 15.38 15.65 -2.33
C SER A 39 16.36 15.47 -3.50
N ASP A 40 16.93 14.27 -3.65
CA ASP A 40 17.82 13.89 -4.74
C ASP A 40 17.08 13.36 -5.98
N GLY A 41 15.74 13.43 -6.00
CA GLY A 41 14.90 12.95 -7.09
C GLY A 41 14.60 11.45 -7.06
N SER A 42 15.21 10.68 -6.14
CA SER A 42 14.94 9.24 -6.02
C SER A 42 13.54 8.94 -5.47
N LEU A 43 12.98 7.79 -5.83
CA LEU A 43 11.69 7.32 -5.31
C LEU A 43 11.89 6.51 -4.04
N LEU A 44 10.99 6.70 -3.08
CA LEU A 44 10.93 5.95 -1.83
C LEU A 44 9.54 5.31 -1.69
N THR A 45 9.51 4.04 -1.28
CA THR A 45 8.31 3.35 -0.79
C THR A 45 8.67 2.38 0.35
N VAL A 46 7.66 1.75 0.94
CA VAL A 46 7.77 0.70 1.93
C VAL A 46 7.11 -0.56 1.40
N THR A 47 7.72 -1.72 1.63
CA THR A 47 7.14 -3.03 1.28
C THR A 47 7.41 -4.01 2.40
N GLY A 48 6.39 -4.35 3.18
CA GLY A 48 6.56 -5.07 4.44
C GLY A 48 7.56 -4.33 5.35
N PRO A 49 8.51 -5.01 6.01
CA PRO A 49 9.43 -4.38 6.95
C PRO A 49 10.64 -3.72 6.26
N LYS A 50 10.54 -3.40 4.97
CA LYS A 50 11.65 -2.88 4.17
C LYS A 50 11.37 -1.49 3.64
N LEU A 51 12.38 -0.64 3.71
CA LEU A 51 12.46 0.61 2.96
C LEU A 51 13.03 0.31 1.57
N CYS A 52 12.34 0.76 0.52
CA CYS A 52 12.73 0.53 -0.86
C CYS A 52 13.02 1.87 -1.55
N ILE A 53 14.22 2.01 -2.11
CA ILE A 53 14.65 3.22 -2.84
C ILE A 53 14.95 2.86 -4.28
N SER A 54 14.40 3.62 -5.22
CA SER A 54 14.74 3.53 -6.64
C SER A 54 15.36 4.84 -7.12
N ARG A 55 16.42 4.73 -7.93
CA ARG A 55 17.10 5.88 -8.57
C ARG A 55 16.84 5.95 -10.08
N ASP A 56 15.96 5.08 -10.59
CA ASP A 56 15.68 4.86 -12.01
C ASP A 56 14.17 4.76 -12.28
N ASP A 57 13.41 5.63 -11.63
CA ASP A 57 11.94 5.74 -11.77
C ASP A 57 11.17 4.44 -11.51
N GLY A 58 11.62 3.67 -10.54
CA GLY A 58 10.96 2.46 -10.05
C GLY A 58 11.26 1.20 -10.83
N ARG A 59 12.23 1.22 -11.75
CA ARG A 59 12.66 0.03 -12.51
C ARG A 59 13.46 -0.94 -11.64
N CYS A 60 14.41 -0.42 -10.86
CA CYS A 60 15.22 -1.18 -9.90
C CYS A 60 15.06 -0.61 -8.49
N TRP A 61 15.16 -1.47 -7.48
CA TRP A 61 14.96 -1.10 -6.08
C TRP A 61 16.11 -1.62 -5.21
N GLY A 62 16.74 -0.70 -4.47
CA GLY A 62 17.57 -1.04 -3.33
C GLY A 62 16.70 -1.19 -2.09
N GLU A 63 16.95 -2.23 -1.29
CA GLU A 63 16.16 -2.53 -0.09
C GLU A 63 17.02 -2.49 1.16
N LYS A 64 16.47 -1.92 2.25
CA LYS A 64 17.07 -2.01 3.59
C LYS A 64 15.99 -2.21 4.65
N PRO A 65 16.31 -2.77 5.82
CA PRO A 65 15.36 -2.85 6.93
C PRO A 65 14.81 -1.47 7.30
N LEU A 66 13.48 -1.40 7.47
CA LEU A 66 12.80 -0.19 7.96
C LEU A 66 12.97 -0.05 9.48
N PHE A 67 12.98 -1.17 10.19
CA PHE A 67 13.10 -1.23 11.64
C PHE A 67 14.33 -2.04 12.05
N GLU A 68 14.91 -1.68 13.19
CA GLU A 68 15.94 -2.50 13.85
C GLU A 68 15.34 -3.77 14.46
N ASP A 69 14.12 -3.68 15.02
CA ASP A 69 13.40 -4.84 15.54
C ASP A 69 12.73 -5.62 14.39
N PRO A 70 13.15 -6.87 14.10
CA PRO A 70 12.59 -7.66 13.01
C PRO A 70 11.13 -8.09 13.24
N ARG A 71 10.58 -7.92 14.44
CA ARG A 71 9.18 -8.21 14.76
C ARG A 71 8.23 -7.10 14.31
N ARG A 72 8.76 -5.91 14.01
CA ARG A 72 7.94 -4.79 13.53
C ARG A 72 7.72 -4.91 12.03
N ASN A 73 6.47 -4.75 11.62
CA ASN A 73 6.06 -4.81 10.22
C ASN A 73 4.90 -3.83 10.02
N PRO A 74 5.00 -2.85 9.11
CA PRO A 74 3.87 -1.99 8.86
C PRO A 74 2.78 -2.77 8.11
N SER A 75 1.51 -2.40 8.34
CA SER A 75 0.39 -2.89 7.53
C SER A 75 0.59 -2.59 6.06
N PHE A 76 -0.08 -3.37 5.21
CA PHE A 76 -0.08 -3.13 3.76
C PHE A 76 -0.76 -1.79 3.43
N GLU A 77 -1.80 -1.43 4.17
CA GLU A 77 -2.42 -0.12 4.13
C GLU A 77 -1.56 0.86 4.95
N PHE A 78 -0.92 1.80 4.27
CA PHE A 78 -0.14 2.86 4.91
C PHE A 78 -0.23 4.16 4.13
N GLY A 79 0.04 5.27 4.80
CA GLY A 79 0.31 6.57 4.20
C GLY A 79 1.81 6.86 4.24
N LEU A 80 2.37 7.32 3.12
CA LEU A 80 3.75 7.79 3.05
C LEU A 80 3.76 9.17 2.41
N LEU A 81 4.34 10.14 3.10
CA LEU A 81 4.44 11.51 2.62
C LEU A 81 5.77 12.15 3.01
N ARG A 82 6.14 13.18 2.27
CA ARG A 82 7.27 14.06 2.57
C ARG A 82 6.73 15.44 2.93
N THR A 83 7.14 15.96 4.08
CA THR A 83 6.82 17.32 4.49
C THR A 83 7.64 18.34 3.68
N TRP A 84 7.26 19.62 3.76
CA TRP A 84 7.93 20.70 3.02
C TRP A 84 9.41 20.88 3.42
N ASP A 85 9.75 20.66 4.69
CA ASP A 85 11.10 20.69 5.25
C ASP A 85 11.88 19.37 5.01
N GLY A 86 11.25 18.40 4.36
CA GLY A 86 11.90 17.19 3.87
C GLY A 86 11.83 15.98 4.78
N VAL A 87 11.10 16.04 5.89
CA VAL A 87 10.85 14.90 6.77
C VAL A 87 9.96 13.88 6.05
N ILE A 88 10.33 12.61 6.14
CA ILE A 88 9.51 11.51 5.63
C ILE A 88 8.65 10.98 6.78
N VAL A 89 7.34 10.98 6.58
CA VAL A 89 6.36 10.47 7.55
C VAL A 89 5.71 9.21 6.98
N LEU A 90 5.86 8.10 7.69
CA LEU A 90 5.13 6.86 7.45
C LEU A 90 4.06 6.71 8.53
N VAL A 91 2.81 6.61 8.11
CA VAL A 91 1.66 6.31 8.97
C VAL A 91 1.12 4.95 8.60
N TYR A 92 1.04 4.05 9.56
CA TYR A 92 0.63 2.66 9.34
C TYR A 92 -0.07 2.10 10.57
N MET A 93 -0.77 0.98 10.43
CA MET A 93 -1.34 0.25 11.55
C MET A 93 -0.32 -0.76 12.09
N ASP A 94 -0.06 -0.72 13.40
CA ASP A 94 0.75 -1.73 14.06
C ASP A 94 -0.08 -2.99 14.34
N LEU A 95 -0.09 -3.91 13.37
CA LEU A 95 -0.84 -5.15 13.48
C LEU A 95 -0.15 -6.18 14.40
N ALA A 96 1.12 -5.99 14.77
CA ALA A 96 1.84 -6.92 15.63
C ALA A 96 1.31 -6.89 17.08
N THR A 97 0.72 -5.77 17.49
CA THR A 97 0.13 -5.57 18.82
C THR A 97 -1.40 -5.58 18.81
N LYS A 98 -2.01 -5.86 17.65
CA LYS A 98 -3.47 -5.94 17.49
C LYS A 98 -4.04 -7.05 18.37
N LYS A 99 -5.10 -6.71 19.11
CA LYS A 99 -5.88 -7.64 19.91
C LYS A 99 -7.36 -7.41 19.61
N TRP A 100 -7.96 -8.25 18.79
CA TRP A 100 -9.39 -8.16 18.52
C TRP A 100 -10.17 -9.16 19.38
N GLY A 101 -11.31 -8.73 19.90
CA GLY A 101 -12.27 -9.62 20.53
C GLY A 101 -13.61 -8.93 20.75
N TRP A 102 -14.67 -9.74 20.75
CA TRP A 102 -16.05 -9.30 20.85
C TRP A 102 -16.76 -10.05 21.97
N ASN A 103 -17.52 -9.35 22.79
CA ASN A 103 -18.42 -9.92 23.78
C ASN A 103 -19.85 -9.87 23.24
N SER A 104 -20.39 -11.03 22.88
CA SER A 104 -21.73 -11.17 22.33
C SER A 104 -22.84 -10.94 23.36
N GLU A 105 -22.59 -11.11 24.66
CA GLU A 105 -23.61 -10.86 25.69
C GLU A 105 -23.85 -9.37 25.92
N THR A 106 -22.77 -8.59 25.85
CA THR A 106 -22.82 -7.13 26.07
C THR A 106 -22.89 -6.33 24.76
N HIS A 107 -22.74 -7.00 23.61
CA HIS A 107 -22.62 -6.38 22.30
C HIS A 107 -21.54 -5.30 22.24
N GLN A 108 -20.38 -5.57 22.87
CA GLN A 108 -19.26 -4.64 22.95
C GLN A 108 -17.93 -5.35 22.62
N PRO A 109 -16.87 -4.62 22.22
CA PRO A 109 -15.51 -5.16 22.20
C PRO A 109 -15.10 -5.67 23.58
N ILE A 110 -14.19 -6.65 23.64
CA ILE A 110 -13.58 -7.05 24.92
C ILE A 110 -12.83 -5.85 25.54
N PRO A 111 -12.77 -5.72 26.88
CA PRO A 111 -12.21 -4.54 27.55
C PRO A 111 -10.76 -4.20 27.17
N ASP A 112 -9.99 -5.18 26.72
CA ASP A 112 -8.58 -5.01 26.33
C ASP A 112 -8.34 -5.17 24.82
N ALA A 113 -9.39 -4.97 24.01
CA ALA A 113 -9.26 -4.91 22.57
C ALA A 113 -8.34 -3.75 22.14
N ARG A 114 -7.48 -4.02 21.15
CA ARG A 114 -6.57 -3.10 20.47
C ARG A 114 -6.77 -3.26 18.98
N VAL A 115 -7.20 -2.20 18.31
CA VAL A 115 -7.45 -2.18 16.86
C VAL A 115 -6.36 -1.41 16.14
#